data_AF-A0A7L0DQL9-F1
#
_entry.id   AF-A0A7L0DQL9-F1
#
_cell.length_a   1.000
_cell.length_b   1.000
_cell.length_c   1.000
_cell.angle_alpha   90.00
_cell.angle_beta   90.00
_cell.angle_gamma   90.00
#
_symmetry.space_group_name_H-M   'P 1'
#
loop_
_entity.id
_entity.type
_entity.pdbx_description
1 polymer ?
#
loop_
_entity_poly.entity_id
_entity_poly.type
_entity_poly.pdbx_seq_one_letter_code
_entity_poly.pdbx_strand_id
1 'polypeptide(L)'
;LSVALSGTVLSRCPACARNFANIYCQNICSPDQSLFTNVTRVATLPQPTSQPSATAGHPSSPAVAAPRQAVLEYQCFYRRAFAD
;
A
#
# COMPACT_ATOMS: atom_id res chain seq x y z
N LEU A 1 11.02 4.27 -9.44
CA LEU A 1 11.44 3.23 -10.40
C LEU A 1 10.53 1.99 -10.43
N SER A 2 9.66 1.77 -9.43
CA SER A 2 8.94 0.51 -9.19
C SER A 2 8.14 -0.06 -10.38
N VAL A 3 7.27 0.74 -11.00
CA VAL A 3 6.38 0.30 -12.11
C VAL A 3 6.94 0.69 -13.48
N ALA A 4 7.87 1.66 -13.51
CA ALA A 4 8.31 2.32 -14.75
C ALA A 4 9.01 1.37 -15.72
N LEU A 5 9.89 0.48 -15.24
CA LEU A 5 10.61 -0.48 -16.10
C LEU A 5 9.65 -1.51 -16.71
N SER A 6 8.72 -2.06 -15.93
CA SER A 6 7.71 -2.98 -16.48
C SER A 6 6.78 -2.28 -17.46
N GLY A 7 6.47 -1.00 -17.21
CA GLY A 7 5.70 -0.17 -18.15
C GLY A 7 6.38 -0.01 -19.51
N THR A 8 7.70 0.13 -19.58
CA THR A 8 8.41 0.21 -20.87
C THR A 8 8.40 -1.12 -21.61
N VAL A 9 8.59 -2.24 -20.91
CA VAL A 9 8.51 -3.59 -21.50
C VAL A 9 7.13 -3.88 -22.05
N LEU A 10 6.08 -3.51 -21.33
CA LEU A 10 4.68 -3.75 -21.72
C LEU A 10 4.11 -2.67 -22.67
N SER A 11 4.89 -1.66 -23.04
CA SER A 11 4.44 -0.49 -23.81
C SER A 11 3.84 -0.82 -25.18
N ARG A 12 4.21 -1.97 -25.77
CA ARG A 12 3.67 -2.45 -27.06
C ARG A 12 2.23 -2.96 -26.97
N CYS A 13 1.75 -3.31 -25.77
CA CYS A 13 0.41 -3.80 -25.51
C CYS A 13 -0.28 -2.96 -24.41
N PRO A 14 -1.10 -1.96 -24.77
CA PRO A 14 -1.75 -1.07 -23.79
C PRO A 14 -2.66 -1.80 -22.81
N ALA A 15 -3.28 -2.92 -23.22
CA ALA A 15 -4.10 -3.74 -22.31
C ALA A 15 -3.22 -4.41 -21.24
N CYS A 16 -2.09 -4.99 -21.65
CA CYS A 16 -1.13 -5.63 -20.76
C CYS A 16 -0.56 -4.62 -19.75
N ALA A 17 -0.16 -3.44 -20.22
CA ALA A 17 0.34 -2.38 -19.35
C ALA A 17 -0.72 -1.89 -18.34
N ARG A 18 -1.98 -1.75 -18.77
CA ARG A 18 -3.09 -1.36 -17.87
C ARG A 18 -3.39 -2.43 -16.83
N ASN A 19 -3.47 -3.71 -17.22
CA ASN A 19 -3.72 -4.81 -16.29
C ASN A 19 -2.59 -4.93 -15.25
N PHE A 20 -1.33 -4.83 -15.69
CA PHE A 20 -0.19 -4.82 -14.80
C PHE A 20 -0.25 -3.65 -13.80
N ALA A 21 -0.48 -2.41 -14.28
CA ALA A 21 -0.61 -1.25 -13.41
C ALA A 21 -1.77 -1.40 -12.42
N ASN A 22 -2.89 -1.98 -12.85
CA ASN A 22 -4.07 -2.18 -12.02
C ASN A 22 -3.78 -3.09 -10.81
N ILE A 23 -2.92 -4.12 -10.95
CA ILE A 23 -2.49 -4.97 -9.83
C ILE A 23 -1.85 -4.11 -8.72
N TYR A 24 -0.93 -3.21 -9.08
CA TYR A 24 -0.28 -2.32 -8.10
C TYR A 24 -1.25 -1.29 -7.52
N CYS A 25 -2.13 -0.73 -8.36
CA CYS A 25 -3.15 0.21 -7.88
C CYS A 25 -4.09 -0.45 -6.86
N GLN A 26 -4.51 -1.70 -7.08
CA GLN A 26 -5.31 -2.44 -6.11
C GLN A 26 -4.54 -2.63 -4.80
N ASN A 27 -3.28 -3.06 -4.87
CA ASN A 27 -2.47 -3.31 -3.67
C ASN A 27 -2.14 -2.06 -2.87
N ILE A 28 -2.05 -0.89 -3.49
CA ILE A 28 -1.55 0.33 -2.83
C ILE A 28 -2.67 1.32 -2.52
N CYS A 29 -3.63 1.48 -3.44
CA CYS A 29 -4.58 2.60 -3.42
C CYS A 29 -6.05 2.17 -3.25
N SER A 30 -6.36 0.87 -3.28
CA SER A 30 -7.75 0.43 -3.14
C SER A 30 -8.31 0.85 -1.77
N PRO A 31 -9.53 1.43 -1.71
CA PRO A 31 -10.18 1.69 -0.42
C PRO A 31 -10.51 0.39 0.33
N ASP A 32 -10.66 -0.72 -0.42
CA ASP A 32 -10.98 -2.05 0.10
C ASP A 32 -9.74 -2.95 0.23
N GLN A 33 -8.54 -2.38 0.19
CA GLN A 33 -7.25 -3.12 0.22
C GLN A 33 -7.22 -4.19 1.33
N SER A 34 -7.70 -3.85 2.52
CA SER A 34 -7.72 -4.74 3.69
C SER A 34 -8.51 -6.04 3.49
N LEU A 35 -9.40 -6.10 2.49
CA LEU A 35 -10.15 -7.32 2.16
C LEU A 35 -9.28 -8.38 1.47
N PHE A 36 -8.15 -7.99 0.87
CA PHE A 36 -7.31 -8.87 0.06
C PHE A 36 -5.81 -8.72 0.29
N THR A 37 -5.39 -7.92 1.28
CA THR A 37 -4.01 -7.86 1.76
C THR A 37 -3.90 -8.22 3.24
N ASN A 38 -2.76 -8.78 3.64
CA ASN A 38 -2.46 -9.01 5.05
C ASN A 38 -0.99 -8.65 5.34
N VAL A 39 -0.77 -7.74 6.29
CA VAL A 39 0.58 -7.33 6.70
C VAL A 39 1.19 -8.41 7.58
N THR A 40 2.31 -8.99 7.14
CA THR A 40 3.00 -10.08 7.86
C THR A 40 4.21 -9.60 8.63
N ARG A 41 4.79 -8.45 8.27
CA ARG A 41 5.94 -7.87 8.99
C ARG A 41 5.92 -6.34 8.98
N VAL A 42 6.21 -5.76 10.14
CA VAL A 42 6.34 -4.30 10.34
C VAL A 42 7.66 -3.93 11.02
N ALA A 43 8.11 -2.69 10.79
CA ALA A 43 9.17 -2.05 11.57
C ALA A 43 8.61 -0.84 12.32
N THR A 44 9.04 -0.67 13.57
CA THR A 44 8.76 0.56 14.33
C THR A 44 9.71 1.66 13.88
N LEU A 45 9.16 2.77 13.42
CA LEU A 45 9.92 3.96 13.05
C LEU A 45 10.10 4.87 14.27
N PRO A 46 11.29 5.46 14.46
CA PRO A 46 11.47 6.54 15.43
C PRO A 46 10.48 7.67 15.14
N GLN A 47 9.89 8.24 16.18
CA GLN A 47 8.98 9.36 16.02
C GLN A 47 9.78 10.57 15.52
N PRO A 48 9.43 11.16 14.36
CA PRO A 48 10.13 12.34 13.88
C PRO A 48 9.95 13.48 14.88
N THR A 49 11.07 14.02 15.38
CA THR A 49 11.12 15.11 16.36
C THR A 49 10.50 16.42 15.87
N SER A 50 10.14 16.50 14.58
CA SER A 50 9.57 17.65 13.89
C SER A 50 8.15 17.46 13.38
N GLN A 51 7.51 16.30 13.53
CA GLN A 51 6.09 16.20 13.19
C GLN A 51 5.24 16.59 14.40
N PRO A 52 4.35 17.59 14.27
CA PRO A 52 3.30 17.76 15.27
C PRO A 52 2.56 16.43 15.39
N SER A 53 2.43 15.96 16.62
CA SER A 53 1.64 14.80 17.02
C SER A 53 0.38 14.78 16.16
N ALA A 54 0.18 13.72 15.37
CA ALA A 54 -0.88 13.62 14.39
C ALA A 54 -2.23 14.05 15.01
N THR A 55 -2.62 15.30 14.80
CA THR A 55 -3.94 15.82 15.19
C THR A 55 -4.85 15.56 14.01
N ALA A 56 -5.09 14.27 13.76
CA ALA A 56 -6.13 13.81 12.84
C ALA A 56 -6.90 12.69 13.55
N GLY A 57 -7.34 13.00 14.77
CA GLY A 57 -8.31 12.21 15.52
C GLY A 57 -9.55 13.05 15.73
N HIS A 58 -10.71 12.40 15.65
CA HIS A 58 -11.98 12.89 16.17
C HIS A 58 -11.78 13.46 17.60
N PRO A 59 -12.42 14.59 17.97
CA PRO A 59 -12.10 15.37 19.17
C PRO A 59 -12.33 14.67 20.53
N SER A 60 -12.68 13.39 20.57
CA SER A 60 -13.07 12.67 21.78
C SER A 60 -12.06 11.61 22.27
N SER A 61 -10.85 11.51 21.70
CA SER A 61 -9.89 10.47 22.10
C SER A 61 -8.53 11.06 22.50
N PRO A 62 -8.02 10.80 23.73
CA PRO A 62 -6.71 11.29 24.13
C PRO A 62 -5.65 10.65 23.22
N ALA A 63 -4.98 11.49 22.43
CA ALA A 63 -3.99 11.07 21.45
C ALA A 63 -2.71 10.60 22.17
N VAL A 64 -2.68 9.33 22.57
CA VAL A 64 -1.43 8.62 22.84
C VAL A 64 -0.68 8.57 21.51
N ALA A 65 0.52 9.14 21.46
CA ALA A 65 1.39 9.07 20.29
C ALA A 65 1.80 7.61 20.07
N ALA A 66 1.05 6.90 19.24
CA ALA A 66 1.38 5.54 18.85
C ALA A 66 2.63 5.57 17.97
N PRO A 67 3.57 4.63 18.16
CA PRO A 67 4.75 4.51 17.31
C PRO A 67 4.32 4.35 15.85
N ARG A 68 4.94 5.12 14.94
CA ARG A 68 4.71 4.96 13.50
C ARG A 68 5.24 3.60 13.07
N GLN A 69 4.42 2.81 12.39
CA GLN A 69 4.83 1.52 11.85
C GLN A 69 5.02 1.62 10.34
N ALA A 70 6.08 0.99 9.82
CA ALA A 70 6.33 0.80 8.41
C ALA A 70 6.05 -0.66 8.04
N VAL A 71 5.30 -0.89 6.98
CA VAL A 71 5.08 -2.24 6.44
C VAL A 71 6.35 -2.70 5.72
N LEU A 72 6.89 -3.83 6.15
CA LEU A 72 8.05 -4.48 5.53
C LEU A 72 7.65 -5.63 4.61
N GLU A 73 6.53 -6.28 4.91
CA GLU A 73 6.02 -7.41 4.14
C GLU A 73 4.50 -7.51 4.28
N TYR A 74 3.84 -7.87 3.18
CA TYR A 74 2.42 -8.19 3.14
C TYR A 74 2.16 -9.28 2.10
N GLN A 75 1.10 -10.05 2.32
CA GLN A 75 0.56 -11.03 1.38
C GLN A 75 -0.60 -10.41 0.61
N CYS A 76 -0.78 -10.83 -0.65
CA CYS A 76 -1.93 -10.46 -1.49
C CYS A 76 -2.71 -11.71 -1.87
N PHE A 77 -4.04 -11.64 -1.79
CA PHE A 77 -4.94 -12.76 -2.07
C PHE A 77 -5.83 -12.43 -3.27
N TYR A 78 -5.48 -12.96 -4.44
CA TYR A 78 -6.23 -12.74 -5.67
C TYR A 78 -7.06 -13.95 -6.08
N ARG A 79 -8.21 -13.67 -6.71
CA ARG A 79 -8.96 -14.71 -7.43
C ARG A 79 -8.17 -15.15 -8.66
N ARG A 80 -8.21 -16.45 -8.96
CA ARG A 80 -7.49 -17.04 -10.08
C ARG A 80 -7.81 -16.36 -11.42
N ALA A 81 -9.08 -16.14 -11.71
CA ALA A 81 -9.55 -15.48 -12.94
C ALA A 81 -9.09 -14.01 -13.11
N PHE A 82 -8.59 -13.37 -12.05
CA PHE A 82 -7.98 -12.04 -12.16
C PHE A 82 -6.49 -12.12 -12.52
N ALA A 83 -5.84 -13.25 -12.23
CA ALA A 83 -4.40 -13.46 -12.41
C ALA A 83 -4.05 -14.30 -13.65
N ASP A 84 -5.01 -15.08 -14.17
CA ASP A 84 -4.92 -15.76 -15.48
C ASP A 84 -5.16 -14.77 -16.63
#